data_AF-A0A7C4RCV8-F1
#
_entry.id   AF-A0A7C4RCV8-F1
#
_cell.length_a   1.000
_cell.length_b   1.000
_cell.length_c   1.000
_cell.angle_alpha   90.00
_cell.angle_beta   90.00
_cell.angle_gamma   90.00
#
_symmetry.space_group_name_H-M   'P 1'
#
loop_
_entity.id
_entity.type
_entity.pdbx_description
1 polymer ?
#
loop_
_entity_poly.entity_id
_entity_poly.type
_entity_poly.pdbx_seq_one_letter_code
_entity_poly.pdbx_strand_id
1 'polypeptide(L)'
;KTYSIIAGKAPDMEKARIALELAYGTVTGELENYKKILNELGLSLEEAIKTEPNPVNIAYMNHMISIAYEYDYWTGLVATLPCMWTYLDIAERHRERLARNKVEIYKKWASVYYSEIYRELLQTLLKVIDSSNKRVEDLEIVFLRSLKYEYLFWDASYKLEKWLV
;
A
#
# COMPACT_ATOMS: atom_id res chain seq x y z
N LYS A 1 9.29 4.01 3.33
CA LYS A 1 9.81 4.02 4.72
C LYS A 1 9.58 2.67 5.41
N THR A 2 8.34 2.22 5.56
CA THR A 2 7.98 0.94 6.19
C THR A 2 8.81 -0.24 5.68
N TYR A 3 8.84 -0.47 4.36
CA TYR A 3 9.64 -1.53 3.75
C TYR A 3 11.14 -1.44 4.05
N SER A 4 11.70 -0.23 4.14
CA SER A 4 13.11 -0.03 4.48
C SER A 4 13.40 -0.41 5.94
N ILE A 5 12.47 -0.16 6.86
CA ILE A 5 12.57 -0.60 8.26
C ILE A 5 12.49 -2.13 8.32
N ILE A 6 11.53 -2.73 7.60
CA ILE A 6 11.36 -4.18 7.51
C ILE A 6 12.64 -4.84 6.97
N ALA A 7 13.24 -4.29 5.91
CA ALA A 7 14.48 -4.80 5.33
C ALA A 7 15.62 -4.87 6.36
N GLY A 8 15.73 -3.89 7.25
CA GLY A 8 16.72 -3.89 8.33
C GLY A 8 16.52 -4.98 9.39
N LYS A 9 15.35 -5.63 9.41
CA LYS A 9 14.99 -6.71 10.34
C LYS A 9 14.90 -8.07 9.65
N ALA A 10 15.26 -8.16 8.37
CA ALA A 10 15.19 -9.40 7.61
C ALA A 10 16.12 -10.47 8.20
N PRO A 11 15.68 -11.74 8.27
CA PRO A 11 16.46 -12.81 8.89
C PRO A 11 17.58 -13.34 7.96
N ASP A 12 17.55 -12.97 6.68
CA ASP A 12 18.56 -13.30 5.69
C ASP A 12 18.63 -12.23 4.57
N MET A 13 19.70 -12.27 3.78
CA MET A 13 19.94 -11.29 2.72
C MET A 13 18.91 -11.35 1.59
N GLU A 14 18.33 -12.53 1.33
CA GLU A 14 17.33 -12.68 0.28
C GLU A 14 16.01 -11.99 0.67
N LYS A 15 15.58 -12.15 1.92
CA LYS A 15 14.44 -11.43 2.48
C LYS A 15 14.69 -9.94 2.61
N ALA A 16 15.92 -9.53 2.91
CA ALA A 16 16.30 -8.12 2.89
C ALA A 16 16.15 -7.54 1.48
N ARG A 17 16.66 -8.24 0.46
CA ARG A 17 16.53 -7.87 -0.96
C ARG A 17 15.06 -7.70 -1.35
N ILE A 18 14.19 -8.66 -1.02
CA ILE A 18 12.76 -8.58 -1.36
C ILE A 18 12.09 -7.34 -0.74
N ALA A 19 12.34 -7.05 0.54
CA ALA A 19 11.77 -5.86 1.18
C ALA A 19 12.30 -4.56 0.54
N LEU A 20 13.57 -4.52 0.12
CA LEU A 20 14.14 -3.38 -0.61
C LEU A 20 13.54 -3.24 -2.01
N GLU A 21 13.25 -4.34 -2.70
CA GLU A 21 12.58 -4.31 -4.01
C GLU A 21 11.16 -3.77 -3.92
N LEU A 22 10.41 -4.14 -2.87
CA LEU A 22 9.09 -3.54 -2.59
C LEU A 22 9.21 -2.03 -2.32
N ALA A 23 10.22 -1.61 -1.54
CA ALA A 23 10.48 -0.19 -1.30
C ALA A 23 10.82 0.57 -2.60
N TYR A 24 11.68 -0.02 -3.44
CA TYR A 24 12.10 0.55 -4.71
C TYR A 24 10.93 0.64 -5.70
N GLY A 25 10.17 -0.44 -5.85
CA GLY A 25 8.99 -0.50 -6.72
C GLY A 25 7.90 0.51 -6.33
N THR A 26 7.75 0.82 -5.04
CA THR A 26 6.85 1.90 -4.58
C THR A 26 7.28 3.26 -5.14
N VAL A 27 8.58 3.53 -5.18
CA VAL A 27 9.13 4.82 -5.62
C VAL A 27 9.19 4.93 -7.14
N THR A 28 9.52 3.84 -7.84
CA THR A 28 9.67 3.85 -9.31
C THR A 28 8.40 3.54 -10.05
N GLY A 29 7.48 2.77 -9.46
CA GLY A 29 6.18 2.45 -10.05
C GLY A 29 5.09 3.42 -9.62
N GLU A 30 4.63 3.30 -8.37
CA GLU A 30 3.45 4.01 -7.88
C GLU A 30 3.65 5.53 -7.90
N LEU A 31 4.77 6.02 -7.33
CA LEU A 31 5.02 7.46 -7.26
C LEU A 31 5.17 8.10 -8.65
N GLU A 32 5.73 7.41 -9.64
CA GLU A 32 5.78 7.91 -11.01
C GLU A 32 4.38 8.03 -11.64
N ASN A 33 3.49 7.07 -11.36
CA ASN A 33 2.10 7.16 -11.80
C ASN A 33 1.38 8.32 -11.11
N TYR A 34 1.57 8.50 -9.80
CA TYR A 34 1.01 9.64 -9.05
C TYR A 34 1.50 10.98 -9.58
N LYS A 35 2.80 11.13 -9.91
CA LYS A 35 3.32 12.35 -10.55
C LYS A 35 2.57 12.67 -11.85
N LYS A 36 2.32 11.66 -12.69
CA LYS A 36 1.58 11.83 -13.95
C LYS A 36 0.11 12.21 -13.70
N ILE A 37 -0.54 11.60 -12.72
CA ILE A 37 -1.94 11.87 -12.34
C ILE A 37 -2.08 13.29 -11.78
N LEU A 38 -1.18 13.69 -10.88
CA LEU A 38 -1.17 15.04 -10.30
C LEU A 38 -1.05 16.10 -11.40
N ASN A 39 -0.09 15.94 -12.32
CA ASN A 39 0.10 16.87 -13.43
C ASN A 39 -1.15 16.99 -14.31
N GLU A 40 -1.86 15.89 -14.60
CA GLU A 40 -3.12 15.91 -15.35
C GLU A 40 -4.27 16.60 -14.62
N LEU A 41 -4.21 16.64 -13.28
CA LEU A 41 -5.15 17.39 -12.43
C LEU A 41 -4.73 18.85 -12.22
N GLY A 42 -3.62 19.29 -12.82
CA GLY A 42 -3.07 20.64 -12.60
C GLY A 42 -2.43 20.83 -11.22
N LEU A 43 -2.05 19.73 -10.56
CA LEU A 43 -1.38 19.72 -9.26
C LEU A 43 0.10 19.35 -9.43
N SER A 44 0.95 19.91 -8.59
CA SER A 44 2.37 19.55 -8.52
C SER A 44 2.64 18.52 -7.43
N LEU A 45 3.73 17.77 -7.59
CA LEU A 45 4.23 16.89 -6.54
C LEU A 45 4.60 17.67 -5.26
N GLU A 46 5.09 18.91 -5.41
CA GLU A 46 5.47 19.74 -4.28
C GLU A 46 4.25 20.11 -3.41
N GLU A 47 3.13 20.49 -4.05
CA GLU A 47 1.85 20.73 -3.37
C GLU A 47 1.35 19.46 -2.67
N ALA A 48 1.44 18.30 -3.34
CA ALA A 48 1.05 17.02 -2.74
C ALA A 48 1.90 16.67 -1.50
N ILE A 49 3.22 16.91 -1.53
CA ILE A 49 4.11 16.68 -0.38
C ILE A 49 3.81 17.63 0.78
N LYS A 50 3.42 18.88 0.48
CA LYS A 50 3.06 19.90 1.49
C LYS A 50 1.64 19.73 2.03
N THR A 51 0.82 18.89 1.42
CA THR A 51 -0.56 18.66 1.85
C THR A 51 -0.55 17.93 3.19
N GLU A 52 -1.23 18.51 4.17
CA GLU A 52 -1.38 17.88 5.48
C GLU A 52 -2.23 16.59 5.34
N PRO A 53 -1.73 15.42 5.80
CA PRO A 53 -2.52 14.21 5.80
C PRO A 53 -3.70 14.33 6.78
N ASN A 54 -4.85 13.77 6.40
CA ASN A 54 -6.00 13.67 7.31
C ASN A 54 -5.69 12.72 8.49
N PRO A 55 -6.50 12.75 9.58
CA PRO A 55 -6.25 11.94 10.77
C PRO A 55 -6.12 10.44 10.49
N VAL A 56 -6.94 9.91 9.58
CA VAL A 56 -6.92 8.50 9.19
C VAL A 56 -5.62 8.13 8.49
N ASN A 57 -5.13 8.98 7.58
CA ASN A 57 -3.88 8.75 6.87
C ASN A 57 -2.69 8.76 7.84
N ILE A 58 -2.65 9.70 8.79
CA ILE A 58 -1.63 9.69 9.86
C ILE A 58 -1.72 8.41 10.68
N ALA A 59 -2.91 8.04 11.15
CA ALA A 59 -3.10 6.84 11.95
C ALA A 59 -2.66 5.58 11.22
N TYR A 60 -2.98 5.45 9.93
CA TYR A 60 -2.61 4.30 9.13
C TYR A 60 -1.10 4.23 8.85
N MET A 61 -0.48 5.35 8.46
CA MET A 61 0.97 5.43 8.29
C MET A 61 1.71 5.07 9.58
N ASN A 62 1.26 5.59 10.73
CA ASN A 62 1.85 5.31 12.03
C ASN A 62 1.68 3.85 12.44
N HIS A 63 0.52 3.24 12.17
CA HIS A 63 0.30 1.80 12.39
C HIS A 63 1.33 0.98 11.61
N MET A 64 1.48 1.21 10.31
CA MET A 64 2.46 0.47 9.50
C MET A 64 3.90 0.66 10.00
N ILE A 65 4.29 1.89 10.33
CA ILE A 65 5.64 2.21 10.83
C ILE A 65 5.89 1.58 12.20
N SER A 66 4.93 1.68 13.14
CA SER A 66 5.03 1.08 14.47
C SER A 66 5.15 -0.44 14.38
N ILE A 67 4.32 -1.11 13.58
CA ILE A 67 4.42 -2.57 13.42
C ILE A 67 5.77 -2.98 12.83
N ALA A 68 6.23 -2.30 11.77
CA ALA A 68 7.52 -2.58 11.17
C ALA A 68 8.69 -2.36 12.15
N TYR A 69 8.59 -1.36 13.03
CA TYR A 69 9.63 -1.04 14.00
C TYR A 69 9.64 -2.02 15.18
N GLU A 70 8.47 -2.35 15.74
CA GLU A 70 8.34 -3.15 16.96
C GLU A 70 8.44 -4.66 16.69
N TYR A 71 7.84 -5.15 15.61
CA TYR A 71 7.66 -6.59 15.38
C TYR A 71 8.58 -7.14 14.29
N ASP A 72 8.69 -8.47 14.20
CA ASP A 72 9.58 -9.12 13.25
C ASP A 72 9.27 -8.80 11.78
N TYR A 73 10.19 -9.22 10.91
CA TYR A 73 10.13 -9.04 9.46
C TYR A 73 8.76 -9.42 8.86
N TRP A 74 8.25 -10.61 9.18
CA TRP A 74 6.99 -11.11 8.62
C TRP A 74 5.78 -10.34 9.13
N THR A 75 5.75 -9.99 10.42
CA THR A 75 4.68 -9.18 11.00
C THR A 75 4.66 -7.78 10.38
N GLY A 76 5.83 -7.20 10.11
CA GLY A 76 5.98 -5.96 9.36
C GLY A 76 5.40 -6.05 7.94
N LEU A 77 5.72 -7.13 7.20
CA LEU A 77 5.17 -7.36 5.87
C LEU A 77 3.64 -7.56 5.88
N VAL A 78 3.10 -8.25 6.89
CA VAL A 78 1.65 -8.44 7.05
C VAL A 78 0.94 -7.10 7.27
N ALA A 79 1.57 -6.13 7.93
CA ALA A 79 0.99 -4.80 8.10
C ALA A 79 0.82 -4.04 6.77
N THR A 80 1.63 -4.34 5.75
CA THR A 80 1.53 -3.73 4.42
C THR A 80 0.72 -4.57 3.42
N LEU A 81 0.53 -5.86 3.68
CA LEU A 81 -0.16 -6.77 2.76
C LEU A 81 -1.56 -6.28 2.34
N PRO A 82 -2.43 -5.75 3.23
CA PRO A 82 -3.73 -5.26 2.82
C PRO A 82 -3.71 -4.19 1.75
N CYS A 83 -2.74 -3.27 1.75
CA CYS A 83 -2.72 -2.21 0.73
C CYS A 83 -2.48 -2.79 -0.67
N MET A 84 -1.61 -3.81 -0.79
CA MET A 84 -1.36 -4.45 -2.07
C MET A 84 -2.51 -5.37 -2.49
N TRP A 85 -3.03 -6.16 -1.55
CA TRP A 85 -4.06 -7.13 -1.85
C TRP A 85 -5.38 -6.44 -2.24
N THR A 86 -5.86 -5.51 -1.41
CA THR A 86 -7.19 -4.91 -1.64
C THR A 86 -7.23 -4.11 -2.93
N TYR A 87 -6.16 -3.40 -3.29
CA TYR A 87 -6.12 -2.64 -4.53
C TYR A 87 -6.19 -3.54 -5.78
N LEU A 88 -5.48 -4.67 -5.78
CA LEU A 88 -5.61 -5.66 -6.86
C LEU A 88 -7.03 -6.24 -6.91
N ASP A 89 -7.58 -6.66 -5.77
CA ASP A 89 -8.91 -7.26 -5.68
C ASP A 89 -10.01 -6.29 -6.15
N ILE A 90 -9.94 -5.02 -5.73
CA ILE A 90 -10.83 -3.94 -6.19
C ILE A 90 -10.68 -3.74 -7.70
N ALA A 91 -9.45 -3.62 -8.20
CA ALA A 91 -9.21 -3.41 -9.62
C ALA A 91 -9.77 -4.54 -10.50
N GLU A 92 -9.62 -5.80 -10.06
CA GLU A 92 -10.18 -6.98 -10.73
C GLU A 92 -11.71 -6.99 -10.69
N ARG A 93 -12.33 -6.83 -9.51
CA ARG A 93 -13.79 -6.83 -9.36
C ARG A 93 -14.47 -5.73 -10.18
N HIS A 94 -13.79 -4.60 -10.38
CA HIS A 94 -14.32 -3.45 -11.09
C HIS A 94 -13.82 -3.31 -12.53
N ARG A 95 -13.07 -4.29 -13.05
CA ARG A 95 -12.40 -4.22 -14.37
C ARG A 95 -13.33 -3.83 -15.52
N GLU A 96 -14.49 -4.47 -15.63
CA GLU A 96 -15.48 -4.14 -16.68
C GLU A 96 -16.09 -2.74 -16.54
N ARG A 97 -16.27 -2.28 -15.30
CA ARG A 97 -16.78 -0.92 -15.03
C ARG A 97 -15.72 0.12 -15.34
N LEU A 98 -14.46 -0.16 -15.00
CA LEU A 98 -13.31 0.67 -15.34
C LEU A 98 -13.14 0.77 -16.86
N ALA A 99 -13.21 -0.34 -17.60
CA ALA A 99 -13.10 -0.33 -19.06
C ALA A 99 -14.16 0.56 -19.75
N ARG A 100 -15.37 0.65 -19.19
CA ARG A 100 -16.46 1.50 -19.69
C ARG A 100 -16.48 2.91 -19.09
N ASN A 101 -15.56 3.23 -18.18
CA ASN A 101 -15.53 4.52 -17.53
C ASN A 101 -15.08 5.62 -18.52
N LYS A 102 -15.85 6.71 -18.59
CA LYS A 102 -15.57 7.85 -19.47
C LYS A 102 -14.51 8.79 -18.91
N VAL A 103 -14.18 8.66 -17.61
CA VAL A 103 -13.16 9.48 -16.96
C VAL A 103 -11.82 8.77 -17.08
N GLU A 104 -10.98 9.24 -18.00
CA GLU A 104 -9.67 8.62 -18.31
C GLU A 104 -8.76 8.53 -17.08
N ILE A 105 -8.78 9.53 -16.20
CA ILE A 105 -7.87 9.55 -15.05
C ILE A 105 -8.13 8.41 -14.07
N TYR A 106 -9.38 7.96 -13.93
CA TYR A 106 -9.71 6.83 -13.07
C TYR A 106 -9.24 5.51 -13.67
N LYS A 107 -9.29 5.37 -15.01
CA LYS A 107 -8.72 4.21 -15.70
C LYS A 107 -7.20 4.18 -15.55
N LYS A 108 -6.55 5.32 -15.73
CA LYS A 108 -5.10 5.46 -15.59
C LYS A 108 -4.64 5.17 -14.17
N TRP A 109 -5.33 5.74 -13.18
CA TRP A 109 -5.09 5.44 -11.77
C TRP A 109 -5.21 3.93 -11.48
N ALA A 110 -6.29 3.30 -11.92
CA ALA A 110 -6.53 1.88 -11.67
C ALA A 110 -5.54 0.94 -12.39
N SER A 111 -4.96 1.39 -13.52
CA SER A 111 -4.12 0.56 -14.40
C SER A 111 -2.93 -0.11 -13.74
N VAL A 112 -2.34 0.53 -12.72
CA VAL A 112 -1.19 -0.01 -12.01
C VAL A 112 -1.57 -1.25 -11.21
N TYR A 113 -2.74 -1.25 -10.57
CA TYR A 113 -3.13 -2.26 -9.58
C TYR A 113 -3.55 -3.59 -10.20
N TYR A 114 -3.93 -3.63 -11.48
CA TYR A 114 -4.20 -4.88 -12.20
C TYR A 114 -3.09 -5.29 -13.17
N SER A 115 -1.96 -4.57 -13.17
CA SER A 115 -0.80 -4.88 -14.00
C SER A 115 -0.11 -6.19 -13.57
N GLU A 116 0.58 -6.85 -14.50
CA GLU A 116 1.27 -8.10 -14.22
C GLU A 116 2.36 -7.92 -13.15
N ILE A 117 3.14 -6.85 -13.25
CA ILE A 117 4.18 -6.50 -12.27
C ILE A 117 3.60 -6.40 -10.86
N TYR A 118 2.44 -5.76 -10.72
CA TYR A 118 1.79 -5.63 -9.41
C TYR A 118 1.35 -6.99 -8.84
N ARG A 119 0.84 -7.89 -9.68
CA ARG A 119 0.49 -9.26 -9.29
C ARG A 119 1.71 -10.06 -8.87
N GLU A 120 2.80 -9.98 -9.63
CA GLU A 120 4.06 -10.67 -9.32
C GLU A 120 4.64 -10.22 -7.97
N LEU A 121 4.59 -8.91 -7.69
CA LEU A 121 5.02 -8.36 -6.40
C LEU A 121 4.13 -8.85 -5.26
N LEU A 122 2.80 -8.85 -5.41
CA LEU A 122 1.89 -9.39 -4.40
C LEU A 122 2.13 -10.90 -4.18
N GLN A 123 2.31 -11.69 -5.24
CA GLN A 123 2.61 -13.11 -5.14
C GLN A 123 3.93 -13.37 -4.42
N THR A 124 4.94 -12.55 -4.67
CA THR A 124 6.23 -12.60 -3.95
C THR A 124 6.04 -12.30 -2.48
N LEU A 125 5.29 -11.24 -2.15
CA LEU A 125 4.97 -10.86 -0.78
C LEU A 125 4.23 -11.99 -0.03
N LEU A 126 3.22 -12.59 -0.65
CA LEU A 126 2.46 -13.71 -0.08
C LEU A 126 3.37 -14.91 0.20
N LYS A 127 4.17 -15.34 -0.78
CA LYS A 127 5.12 -16.45 -0.61
C LYS A 127 6.11 -16.21 0.54
N VAL A 128 6.57 -14.97 0.70
CA VAL A 128 7.48 -14.61 1.80
C VAL A 128 6.76 -14.65 3.14
N ILE A 129 5.54 -14.15 3.23
CA ILE A 129 4.72 -14.22 4.45
C ILE A 129 4.43 -15.68 4.82
N ASP A 130 4.04 -16.49 3.84
CA ASP A 130 3.76 -17.93 4.01
C ASP A 130 5.00 -18.75 4.42
N SER A 131 6.21 -18.24 4.15
CA SER A 131 7.46 -18.86 4.62
C SER A 131 7.73 -18.64 6.11
N SER A 132 6.91 -17.86 6.82
CA SER A 132 7.07 -17.66 8.25
C SER A 132 6.67 -18.91 9.03
N ASN A 133 7.38 -19.19 10.13
CA ASN A 133 6.98 -20.22 11.09
C ASN A 133 5.96 -19.69 12.12
N LYS A 134 5.34 -18.52 11.88
CA LYS A 134 4.41 -17.90 12.81
C LYS A 134 3.04 -18.54 12.69
N ARG A 135 2.29 -18.49 13.78
CA ARG A 135 0.87 -18.88 13.75
C ARG A 135 0.08 -17.85 12.98
N VAL A 136 -0.90 -18.31 12.20
CA VAL A 136 -1.79 -17.43 11.43
C VAL A 136 -2.51 -16.47 12.36
N GLU A 137 -2.94 -16.92 13.54
CA GLU A 137 -3.65 -16.09 14.52
C GLU A 137 -2.83 -14.88 14.99
N ASP A 138 -1.50 -15.02 15.10
CA ASP A 138 -0.62 -13.93 15.53
C ASP A 138 -0.48 -12.85 14.44
N LEU A 139 -0.61 -13.24 13.17
CA LEU A 139 -0.53 -12.36 12.02
C LEU A 139 -1.90 -11.76 11.65
N GLU A 140 -2.97 -12.51 11.90
CA GLU A 140 -4.34 -12.14 11.58
C GLU A 140 -4.74 -10.82 12.23
N ILE A 141 -4.38 -10.60 13.49
CA ILE A 141 -4.72 -9.34 14.19
C ILE A 141 -4.11 -8.11 13.50
N VAL A 142 -2.89 -8.23 12.98
CA VAL A 142 -2.20 -7.16 12.25
C VAL A 142 -2.85 -6.95 10.89
N PHE A 143 -3.11 -8.04 10.17
CA PHE A 143 -3.77 -8.02 8.87
C PHE A 143 -5.16 -7.38 8.93
N LEU A 144 -6.00 -7.82 9.87
CA LEU A 144 -7.36 -7.29 10.08
C LEU A 144 -7.34 -5.82 10.49
N ARG A 145 -6.34 -5.39 11.27
CA ARG A 145 -6.20 -3.98 11.63
C ARG A 145 -5.83 -3.12 10.42
N SER A 146 -4.87 -3.57 9.62
CA SER A 146 -4.51 -2.90 8.36
C SER A 146 -5.69 -2.86 7.37
N LEU A 147 -6.52 -3.91 7.28
CA LEU A 147 -7.76 -3.89 6.49
C LEU A 147 -8.78 -2.85 6.98
N LYS A 148 -8.93 -2.69 8.30
CA LYS A 148 -9.80 -1.63 8.86
C LYS A 148 -9.30 -0.24 8.45
N TYR A 149 -7.99 -0.03 8.49
CA TYR A 149 -7.41 1.23 8.03
C TYR A 149 -7.58 1.46 6.52
N GLU A 150 -7.46 0.43 5.67
CA GLU A 150 -7.78 0.54 4.24
C GLU A 150 -9.22 1.03 4.01
N TYR A 151 -10.19 0.40 4.69
CA TYR A 151 -11.58 0.84 4.61
C TYR A 151 -11.75 2.30 5.04
N LEU A 152 -11.16 2.68 6.18
CA LEU A 152 -11.21 4.05 6.68
C LEU A 152 -10.51 5.03 5.73
N PHE A 153 -9.43 4.63 5.06
CA PHE A 153 -8.72 5.48 4.10
C PHE A 153 -9.62 5.84 2.90
N TRP A 154 -10.35 4.84 2.38
CA TRP A 154 -11.35 5.06 1.34
C TRP A 154 -12.51 5.95 1.81
N ASP A 155 -13.05 5.68 3.00
CA ASP A 155 -14.16 6.45 3.58
C ASP A 155 -13.77 7.91 3.87
N ALA A 156 -12.59 8.13 4.46
CA ALA A 156 -12.05 9.46 4.73
C ALA A 156 -11.80 10.25 3.44
N SER A 157 -11.32 9.60 2.39
CA SER A 157 -11.14 10.22 1.07
C SER A 157 -12.48 10.61 0.45
N TYR A 158 -13.50 9.75 0.58
CA TYR A 158 -14.85 10.02 0.07
C TYR A 158 -15.56 11.15 0.83
N LYS A 159 -15.40 11.19 2.15
CA LYS A 159 -16.00 12.21 3.03
C LYS A 159 -15.20 13.52 3.09
N LEU A 160 -14.03 13.56 2.44
CA LEU A 160 -13.08 14.68 2.52
C LEU A 160 -12.75 15.02 3.98
N GLU A 161 -12.47 13.98 4.78
CA GLU A 161 -12.21 14.10 6.22
C GLU A 161 -11.02 15.03 6.49
N LYS A 162 -11.16 15.85 7.54
CA LYS A 162 -10.15 16.80 8.01
C LYS A 162 -10.03 16.70 9.52
N TRP A 163 -8.98 17.32 10.06
CA TRP A 163 -8.86 17.54 11.50
C TRP A 163 -10.08 18.27 12.06
N LEU A 164 -10.61 17.74 13.17
CA LEU A 164 -11.57 18.47 13.98
C LEU A 164 -10.81 19.58 14.71
N VAL A 165 -11.38 20.80 14.68
CA VAL A 165 -10.85 21.98 15.35
C VAL A 165 -11.57 22.16 16.68
#